data_AF-A0A969HZR4-F1
#
_entry.id   AF-A0A969HZR4-F1
#
_cell.length_a   1.000
_cell.length_b   1.000
_cell.length_c   1.000
_cell.angle_alpha   90.00
_cell.angle_beta   90.00
_cell.angle_gamma   90.00
#
_symmetry.space_group_name_H-M   'P 1'
#
loop_
_entity.id
_entity.type
_entity.pdbx_description
1 polymer ?
#
loop_
_entity_poly.entity_id
_entity_poly.type
_entity_poly.pdbx_seq_one_letter_code
_entity_poly.pdbx_strand_id
1 'polypeptide(L)'
;MRSAHFAAIRERLLLAGVAPRHARRAWLELTDHFDDLVMELQARGVPRQAAETEAIARLNPDALVAAAVARPELHSWVRRWPLISCTAFPLGMYMACMVGSIALLVGTLTVIDDNLGVTLTGSHELQRFAALFLQGIVWAAPVFAAGTFCSLMLARRTPIAWTVLGAALVSLLGATLNAGLLLPANDRPALEAGFGFSTEALAQPLLARWGDARDRAADLSVATGDEPRP
;
A
#
# COMPACT_ATOMS: atom_id res chain seq x y z
N MET A 1 -37.57 14.44 -5.83
CA MET A 1 -36.82 14.77 -7.07
C MET A 1 -35.60 15.66 -6.79
N ARG A 2 -35.76 16.80 -6.10
CA ARG A 2 -34.69 17.74 -5.72
C ARG A 2 -33.43 17.07 -5.10
N SER A 3 -33.61 16.21 -4.11
CA SER A 3 -32.52 15.49 -3.43
C SER A 3 -31.73 14.52 -4.33
N ALA A 4 -32.40 13.87 -5.29
CA ALA A 4 -31.75 12.92 -6.20
C ALA A 4 -30.87 13.65 -7.25
N HIS A 5 -31.33 14.80 -7.75
CA HIS A 5 -30.58 15.60 -8.72
C HIS A 5 -29.28 16.15 -8.10
N PHE A 6 -29.36 16.73 -6.90
CA PHE A 6 -28.17 17.21 -6.19
C PHE A 6 -27.22 16.09 -5.74
N ALA A 7 -27.75 14.91 -5.40
CA ALA A 7 -26.93 13.74 -5.12
C ALA A 7 -26.13 13.29 -6.35
N ALA A 8 -26.74 13.32 -7.54
CA ALA A 8 -26.05 13.01 -8.80
C ALA A 8 -24.93 14.02 -9.12
N ILE A 9 -25.15 15.31 -8.86
CA ILE A 9 -24.11 16.36 -9.02
C ILE A 9 -22.95 16.10 -8.06
N ARG A 10 -23.24 15.79 -6.79
CA ARG A 10 -22.21 15.43 -5.80
C ARG A 10 -21.40 14.23 -6.27
N GLU A 11 -22.05 13.20 -6.80
CA GLU A 11 -21.37 12.01 -7.31
C GLU A 11 -20.50 12.33 -8.54
N ARG A 12 -20.97 13.18 -9.46
CA ARG A 12 -20.18 13.67 -10.59
C ARG A 12 -18.96 14.47 -10.15
N LEU A 13 -19.08 15.33 -9.13
CA LEU A 13 -17.94 16.06 -8.56
C LEU A 13 -16.90 15.14 -7.92
N LEU A 14 -17.35 14.08 -7.24
CA LEU A 14 -16.46 13.08 -6.65
C LEU A 14 -15.74 12.24 -7.73
N LEU A 15 -16.47 11.80 -8.77
CA LEU A 15 -15.87 11.12 -9.94
C LEU A 15 -14.89 12.04 -10.68
N ALA A 16 -15.18 13.33 -10.71
CA ALA A 16 -14.29 14.37 -11.22
C ALA A 16 -13.10 14.65 -10.28
N GLY A 17 -12.97 13.97 -9.14
CA GLY A 17 -11.79 14.05 -8.28
C GLY A 17 -11.70 15.26 -7.35
N VAL A 18 -12.81 15.98 -7.18
CA VAL A 18 -12.94 17.05 -6.19
C VAL A 18 -12.89 16.43 -4.79
N ALA A 19 -12.15 17.06 -3.86
CA ALA A 19 -12.02 16.52 -2.51
C ALA A 19 -13.41 16.41 -1.81
N PRO A 20 -13.68 15.36 -1.00
CA PRO A 20 -15.01 15.16 -0.39
C PRO A 20 -15.51 16.35 0.42
N ARG A 21 -14.59 17.03 1.12
CA ARG A 21 -14.91 18.25 1.88
C ARG A 21 -15.36 19.39 0.96
N HIS A 22 -14.72 19.57 -0.18
CA HIS A 22 -15.09 20.60 -1.16
C HIS A 22 -16.35 20.24 -1.92
N ALA A 23 -16.55 18.97 -2.27
CA ALA A 23 -17.80 18.49 -2.85
C ALA A 23 -19.00 18.70 -1.91
N ARG A 24 -18.81 18.44 -0.60
CA ARG A 24 -19.85 18.71 0.42
C ARG A 24 -20.14 20.20 0.57
N ARG A 25 -19.10 21.04 0.61
CA ARG A 25 -19.27 22.50 0.71
C ARG A 25 -19.96 23.07 -0.53
N ALA A 26 -19.53 22.68 -1.72
CA ALA A 26 -20.16 23.09 -2.98
C ALA A 26 -21.63 22.64 -3.04
N TRP A 27 -21.95 21.45 -2.54
CA TRP A 27 -23.33 20.97 -2.44
C TRP A 27 -24.19 21.81 -1.50
N LEU A 28 -23.65 22.21 -0.33
CA LEU A 28 -24.34 23.09 0.60
C LEU A 28 -24.59 24.47 -0.03
N GLU A 29 -23.55 25.08 -0.59
CA GLU A 29 -23.64 26.40 -1.24
C GLU A 29 -24.64 26.36 -2.43
N LEU A 30 -24.65 25.29 -3.22
CA LEU A 30 -25.63 25.08 -4.30
C LEU A 30 -27.06 24.97 -3.80
N THR A 31 -27.26 24.27 -2.68
CA THR A 31 -28.60 24.09 -2.09
C THR A 31 -29.13 25.41 -1.54
N ASP A 32 -28.26 26.18 -0.87
CA ASP A 32 -28.58 27.51 -0.35
C ASP A 32 -28.96 28.46 -1.49
N HIS A 33 -28.14 28.52 -2.53
CA HIS A 33 -28.38 29.40 -3.67
C HIS A 33 -29.63 29.00 -4.48
N PHE A 34 -29.94 27.70 -4.53
CA PHE A 34 -31.18 27.23 -5.11
C PHE A 34 -32.40 27.69 -4.29
N ASP A 35 -32.34 27.57 -2.97
CA ASP A 35 -33.44 27.99 -2.10
C ASP A 35 -33.64 29.52 -2.17
N ASP A 36 -32.56 30.31 -2.24
CA ASP A 36 -32.60 31.76 -2.49
C ASP A 36 -33.31 32.10 -3.81
N LEU A 37 -32.95 31.42 -4.91
CA LEU A 37 -33.57 31.63 -6.23
C LEU A 37 -35.06 31.26 -6.23
N VAL A 38 -35.43 30.18 -5.54
CA VAL A 38 -36.84 29.77 -5.42
C VAL A 38 -37.62 30.82 -4.62
N MET A 39 -37.07 31.33 -3.51
CA MET A 39 -37.73 32.39 -2.73
C MET A 39 -37.89 33.67 -3.56
N GLU A 40 -36.86 34.08 -4.31
CA GLU A 40 -36.93 35.27 -5.17
C GLU A 40 -38.02 35.13 -6.24
N LEU A 41 -38.11 33.97 -6.90
CA LEU A 41 -39.12 33.71 -7.92
C LEU A 41 -40.53 33.65 -7.32
N GLN A 42 -40.68 33.05 -6.14
CA GLN A 42 -41.96 33.04 -5.42
C GLN A 42 -42.40 34.44 -4.99
N ALA A 43 -41.46 35.28 -4.54
CA ALA A 43 -41.74 36.68 -4.20
C ALA A 43 -42.22 37.49 -5.43
N ARG A 44 -41.84 37.06 -6.64
CA ARG A 44 -42.33 37.61 -7.91
C ARG A 44 -43.66 37.01 -8.39
N GLY A 45 -44.29 36.16 -7.59
CA GLY A 45 -45.58 35.55 -7.90
C GLY A 45 -45.48 34.29 -8.76
N VAL A 46 -44.29 33.74 -8.99
CA VAL A 46 -44.12 32.50 -9.74
C VAL A 46 -44.57 31.31 -8.87
N PRO A 47 -45.45 30.41 -9.37
CA PRO A 47 -45.86 29.23 -8.62
C PRO A 47 -44.66 28.32 -8.35
N ARG A 48 -44.64 27.70 -7.16
CA ARG A 48 -43.48 26.94 -6.64
C ARG A 48 -42.86 25.95 -7.63
N GLN A 49 -43.66 25.15 -8.33
CA GLN A 49 -43.13 24.18 -9.30
C GLN A 49 -42.42 24.83 -10.48
N ALA A 50 -42.93 25.96 -10.98
CA ALA A 50 -42.28 26.71 -12.04
C ALA A 50 -41.02 27.41 -11.52
N ALA A 51 -41.05 27.94 -10.30
CA ALA A 51 -39.89 28.53 -9.64
C ALA A 51 -38.74 27.53 -9.44
N GLU A 52 -39.05 26.30 -9.01
CA GLU A 52 -38.05 25.24 -8.85
C GLU A 52 -37.43 24.83 -10.19
N THR A 53 -38.24 24.75 -11.26
CA THR A 53 -37.76 24.38 -12.61
C THR A 53 -36.87 25.47 -13.20
N GLU A 54 -37.28 26.73 -13.06
CA GLU A 54 -36.51 27.88 -13.53
C GLU A 54 -35.22 28.08 -12.71
N ALA A 55 -35.27 27.86 -11.39
CA ALA A 55 -34.09 27.90 -10.55
C ALA A 55 -33.06 26.83 -10.96
N ILE A 56 -33.48 25.59 -11.26
CA ILE A 56 -32.58 24.54 -11.78
C ILE A 56 -31.95 24.98 -13.12
N ALA A 57 -32.74 25.55 -14.03
CA ALA A 57 -32.26 26.01 -15.33
C ALA A 57 -31.21 27.13 -15.19
N ARG A 58 -31.39 28.06 -14.25
CA ARG A 58 -30.43 29.14 -13.97
C ARG A 58 -29.15 28.66 -13.28
N LEU A 59 -29.23 27.64 -12.43
CA LEU A 59 -28.10 27.13 -11.64
C LEU A 59 -27.03 26.42 -12.50
N ASN A 60 -27.37 26.01 -13.74
CA ASN A 60 -26.53 25.28 -14.70
C ASN A 60 -25.48 24.34 -14.05
N PRO A 61 -25.90 23.17 -13.55
CA PRO A 61 -25.05 22.28 -12.78
C PRO A 61 -23.86 21.72 -13.58
N ASP A 62 -23.97 21.62 -14.90
CA ASP A 62 -22.88 21.16 -15.76
C ASP A 62 -21.74 22.19 -15.84
N ALA A 63 -22.08 23.48 -15.94
CA ALA A 63 -21.09 24.56 -15.90
C ALA A 63 -20.33 24.57 -14.57
N LEU A 64 -21.01 24.26 -13.47
CA LEU A 64 -20.41 24.22 -12.14
C LEU A 64 -19.43 23.03 -11.98
N VAL A 65 -19.78 21.85 -12.52
CA VAL A 65 -18.85 20.70 -12.57
C VAL A 65 -17.63 21.03 -13.44
N ALA A 66 -17.83 21.65 -14.61
CA ALA A 66 -16.73 22.05 -15.50
C ALA A 66 -15.80 23.09 -14.83
N ALA A 67 -16.38 24.08 -14.14
CA ALA A 67 -15.62 25.09 -13.39
C ALA A 67 -14.86 24.49 -12.21
N ALA A 68 -15.46 23.53 -11.49
CA ALA A 68 -14.80 22.82 -10.39
C ALA A 68 -13.62 21.97 -10.90
N VAL A 69 -13.76 21.31 -12.06
CA VAL A 69 -12.68 20.55 -12.71
C VAL A 69 -11.56 21.46 -13.20
N ALA A 70 -11.88 22.65 -13.69
CA ALA A 70 -10.89 23.61 -14.17
C ALA A 70 -10.01 24.19 -13.05
N ARG A 71 -10.44 24.10 -11.78
CA ARG A 71 -9.70 24.62 -10.62
C ARG A 71 -8.89 23.52 -9.93
N PRO A 72 -7.59 23.37 -10.22
CA PRO A 72 -6.77 22.30 -9.65
C PRO A 72 -6.59 22.39 -8.13
N GLU A 73 -6.92 23.53 -7.52
CA GLU A 73 -6.90 23.77 -6.07
C GLU A 73 -8.00 22.99 -5.32
N LEU A 74 -9.11 22.69 -6.00
CA LEU A 74 -10.24 21.96 -5.43
C LEU A 74 -10.04 20.44 -5.50
N HIS A 75 -9.03 19.99 -6.25
CA HIS A 75 -8.68 18.59 -6.34
C HIS A 75 -7.95 18.12 -5.09
N SER A 76 -8.28 16.92 -4.65
CA SER A 76 -7.54 16.29 -3.55
C SER A 76 -6.06 16.13 -3.91
N TRP A 77 -5.19 16.26 -2.91
CA TRP A 77 -3.74 16.07 -3.06
C TRP A 77 -3.37 14.75 -3.75
N VAL A 78 -4.16 13.71 -3.51
CA VAL A 78 -4.01 12.38 -4.13
C VAL A 78 -4.22 12.39 -5.64
N ARG A 79 -5.07 13.28 -6.16
CA ARG A 79 -5.24 13.45 -7.61
C ARG A 79 -4.17 14.35 -8.23
N ARG A 80 -3.62 15.31 -7.48
CA ARG A 80 -2.48 16.11 -7.94
C ARG A 80 -1.21 15.27 -8.09
N TRP A 81 -1.01 14.31 -7.18
CA TRP A 81 0.17 13.45 -7.18
C TRP A 81 -0.23 11.98 -6.99
N PRO A 82 -0.86 11.35 -8.01
CA PRO A 82 -1.29 9.96 -7.93
C PRO A 82 -0.09 9.04 -7.77
N LEU A 83 1.03 9.34 -8.45
CA LEU A 83 2.28 8.62 -8.30
C LEU A 83 2.78 8.64 -6.86
N ILE A 84 3.02 9.83 -6.29
CA ILE A 84 3.54 9.95 -4.92
C ILE A 84 2.59 9.28 -3.92
N SER A 85 1.28 9.45 -4.07
CA SER A 85 0.31 8.85 -3.15
C SER A 85 0.24 7.32 -3.30
N CYS A 86 0.41 6.79 -4.51
CA CYS A 86 0.40 5.35 -4.75
C CYS A 86 1.72 4.68 -4.42
N THR A 87 2.85 5.40 -4.44
CA THR A 87 4.17 4.82 -4.17
C THR A 87 4.68 5.15 -2.77
N ALA A 88 4.70 6.43 -2.40
CA ALA A 88 5.27 6.87 -1.13
C ALA A 88 4.41 6.46 0.07
N PHE A 89 3.09 6.40 -0.07
CA PHE A 89 2.20 6.00 1.03
C PHE A 89 2.38 4.53 1.44
N PRO A 90 2.21 3.53 0.53
CA PRO A 90 2.40 2.13 0.93
C PRO A 90 3.85 1.84 1.31
N LEU A 91 4.82 2.48 0.65
CA LEU A 91 6.23 2.35 1.01
C LEU A 91 6.50 2.90 2.43
N GLY A 92 6.02 4.10 2.72
CA GLY A 92 6.15 4.72 4.04
C GLY A 92 5.46 3.92 5.14
N MET A 93 4.26 3.41 4.86
CA MET A 93 3.53 2.53 5.78
C MET A 93 4.30 1.24 6.06
N TYR A 94 4.81 0.59 5.01
CA TYR A 94 5.62 -0.62 5.14
C TYR A 94 6.88 -0.37 5.98
N MET A 95 7.63 0.69 5.69
CA MET A 95 8.81 1.08 6.47
C MET A 95 8.46 1.39 7.93
N ALA A 96 7.36 2.10 8.18
CA ALA A 96 6.90 2.38 9.54
C ALA A 96 6.51 1.12 10.30
N CYS A 97 5.84 0.15 9.66
CA CYS A 97 5.52 -1.14 10.25
C CYS A 97 6.78 -1.95 10.59
N MET A 98 7.78 -1.97 9.70
CA MET A 98 9.04 -2.68 9.92
C MET A 98 9.86 -2.05 11.05
N VAL A 99 10.03 -0.72 11.03
CA VAL A 99 10.75 -0.01 12.10
C VAL A 99 10.00 -0.14 13.42
N GLY A 100 8.67 -0.01 13.41
CA GLY A 100 7.83 -0.15 14.59
C GLY A 100 7.88 -1.54 15.20
N SER A 101 7.93 -2.60 14.38
CA SER A 101 8.01 -3.97 14.87
C SER A 101 9.38 -4.31 15.46
N ILE A 102 10.46 -3.83 14.83
CA ILE A 102 11.82 -3.96 15.38
C ILE A 102 11.93 -3.18 16.71
N ALA A 103 11.46 -1.94 16.74
CA ALA A 103 11.46 -1.12 17.96
C ALA A 103 10.63 -1.76 19.08
N LEU A 104 9.47 -2.34 18.75
CA LEU A 104 8.64 -3.06 19.70
C LEU A 104 9.36 -4.30 20.24
N LEU A 105 10.01 -5.10 19.39
CA LEU A 105 10.76 -6.28 19.79
C LEU A 105 11.96 -5.92 20.68
N VAL A 106 12.78 -4.95 20.25
CA VAL A 106 13.93 -4.50 21.04
C VAL A 106 13.46 -3.91 22.36
N GLY A 107 12.42 -3.07 22.33
CA GLY A 107 11.85 -2.44 23.52
C GLY A 107 11.27 -3.45 24.52
N THR A 108 10.57 -4.49 24.06
CA THR A 108 10.07 -5.54 24.96
C THR A 108 11.23 -6.34 25.56
N LEU A 109 12.25 -6.68 24.77
CA LEU A 109 13.42 -7.38 25.29
C LEU A 109 14.16 -6.56 26.35
N THR A 110 14.42 -5.27 26.10
CA THR A 110 15.10 -4.40 27.07
C THR A 110 14.29 -4.21 28.34
N VAL A 111 12.98 -4.01 28.23
CA VAL A 111 12.10 -3.81 29.39
C VAL A 111 12.00 -5.08 30.24
N ILE A 112 12.01 -6.26 29.63
CA ILE A 112 11.98 -7.54 30.36
C ILE A 112 13.33 -7.78 31.05
N ASP A 113 14.45 -7.54 30.36
CA ASP A 113 15.81 -7.69 30.92
C ASP A 113 16.00 -6.79 32.16
N ASP A 114 15.63 -5.51 32.04
CA ASP A 114 15.74 -4.52 33.12
C ASP A 114 14.82 -4.82 34.31
N ASN A 115 13.59 -5.30 34.08
CA ASN A 115 12.63 -5.54 35.17
C ASN A 115 12.79 -6.88 35.88
N LEU A 116 13.23 -7.93 35.17
CA LEU A 116 13.37 -9.27 35.74
C LEU A 116 14.80 -9.59 36.17
N GLY A 117 15.81 -8.82 35.75
CA GLY A 117 17.21 -9.05 36.08
C GLY A 117 17.75 -10.39 35.56
N VAL A 118 17.05 -10.99 34.59
CA VAL A 118 17.43 -12.25 33.94
C VAL A 118 18.01 -11.88 32.59
N THR A 119 19.30 -12.17 32.37
CA THR A 119 20.00 -11.98 31.10
C THR A 119 19.47 -12.93 30.02
N LEU A 120 18.32 -12.54 29.49
CA LEU A 120 17.51 -13.30 28.53
C LEU A 120 18.16 -13.40 27.15
N THR A 121 19.12 -12.53 26.87
CA THR A 121 19.91 -12.44 25.63
C THR A 121 20.66 -13.73 25.28
N GLY A 122 21.01 -14.53 26.29
CA GLY A 122 21.71 -15.81 26.11
C GLY A 122 20.80 -17.03 25.94
N SER A 123 19.48 -16.88 26.09
CA SER A 123 18.57 -18.02 26.04
C SER A 123 18.22 -18.41 24.60
N HIS A 124 18.52 -19.65 24.24
CA HIS A 124 18.27 -20.19 22.90
C HIS A 124 16.77 -20.18 22.54
N GLU A 125 15.87 -20.34 23.52
CA GLU A 125 14.43 -20.32 23.29
C GLU A 125 13.91 -18.92 22.95
N LEU A 126 14.45 -17.87 23.56
CA LEU A 126 14.08 -16.50 23.24
C LEU A 126 14.62 -16.09 21.86
N GLN A 127 15.83 -16.55 21.51
CA GLN A 127 16.39 -16.36 20.17
C GLN A 127 15.51 -17.04 19.10
N ARG A 128 15.05 -18.27 19.35
CA ARG A 128 14.06 -18.96 18.49
C ARG A 128 12.76 -18.18 18.38
N PHE A 129 12.23 -17.69 19.50
CA PHE A 129 11.00 -16.90 19.52
C PHE A 129 11.14 -15.59 18.72
N ALA A 130 12.23 -14.85 18.93
CA ALA A 130 12.52 -13.61 18.20
C ALA A 130 12.68 -13.87 16.69
N ALA A 131 13.36 -14.95 16.31
CA ALA A 131 13.49 -15.36 14.92
C ALA A 131 12.13 -15.72 14.30
N LEU A 132 11.31 -16.53 14.98
CA LEU A 132 9.95 -16.88 14.53
C LEU A 132 9.05 -15.64 14.42
N PHE A 133 9.17 -14.70 15.37
CA PHE A 133 8.38 -13.48 15.38
C PHE A 133 8.76 -12.56 14.22
N LEU A 134 10.05 -12.30 14.01
CA LEU A 134 10.54 -11.50 12.89
C LEU A 134 10.21 -12.15 11.55
N GLN A 135 10.37 -13.47 11.44
CA GLN A 135 9.98 -14.20 10.24
C GLN A 135 8.47 -14.08 10.01
N GLY A 136 7.65 -14.26 11.04
CA GLY A 136 6.20 -14.05 10.96
C GLY A 136 5.82 -12.64 10.48
N ILE A 137 6.49 -11.60 10.98
CA ILE A 137 6.29 -10.22 10.53
C ILE A 137 6.67 -10.05 9.06
N VAL A 138 7.80 -10.61 8.62
CA VAL A 138 8.24 -10.53 7.22
C VAL A 138 7.18 -11.08 6.26
N TRP A 139 6.46 -12.14 6.63
CA TRP A 139 5.36 -12.69 5.83
C TRP A 139 4.05 -11.92 5.98
N ALA A 140 3.71 -11.49 7.21
CA ALA A 140 2.43 -10.84 7.50
C ALA A 140 2.40 -9.36 7.05
N ALA A 141 3.51 -8.63 7.19
CA ALA A 141 3.63 -7.21 6.88
C ALA A 141 3.26 -6.87 5.42
N PRO A 142 3.76 -7.55 4.37
CA PRO A 142 3.38 -7.23 2.99
C PRO A 142 1.91 -7.53 2.72
N VAL A 143 1.33 -8.59 3.32
CA VAL A 143 -0.10 -8.90 3.19
C VAL A 143 -0.96 -7.81 3.85
N PHE A 144 -0.59 -7.37 5.05
CA PHE A 144 -1.26 -6.27 5.74
C PHE A 144 -1.12 -4.93 5.00
N ALA A 145 0.08 -4.62 4.50
CA ALA A 145 0.33 -3.40 3.73
C ALA A 145 -0.49 -3.40 2.42
N ALA A 146 -0.50 -4.52 1.69
CA ALA A 146 -1.30 -4.68 0.48
C ALA A 146 -2.81 -4.61 0.79
N GLY A 147 -3.28 -5.28 1.84
CA GLY A 147 -4.70 -5.29 2.24
C GLY A 147 -5.21 -3.93 2.69
N THR A 148 -4.42 -3.19 3.48
CA THR A 148 -4.76 -1.83 3.92
C THR A 148 -4.74 -0.86 2.74
N PHE A 149 -3.77 -0.98 1.83
CA PHE A 149 -3.72 -0.21 0.59
C PHE A 149 -4.92 -0.48 -0.32
N CYS A 150 -5.27 -1.75 -0.55
CA CYS A 150 -6.45 -2.14 -1.31
C CYS A 150 -7.73 -1.57 -0.68
N SER A 151 -7.89 -1.68 0.64
CA SER A 151 -9.04 -1.12 1.36
C SER A 151 -9.14 0.40 1.22
N LEU A 152 -8.01 1.11 1.34
CA LEU A 152 -7.94 2.56 1.15
C LEU A 152 -8.28 2.98 -0.29
N MET A 153 -7.84 2.20 -1.28
CA MET A 153 -8.11 2.48 -2.68
C MET A 153 -9.56 2.18 -3.07
N LEU A 154 -10.13 1.08 -2.55
CA LEU A 154 -11.58 0.78 -2.65
C LEU A 154 -12.41 1.92 -2.07
N ALA A 155 -12.02 2.44 -0.90
CA ALA A 155 -12.68 3.58 -0.28
C ALA A 155 -12.56 4.88 -1.09
N ARG A 156 -11.53 5.01 -1.94
CA ARG A 156 -11.26 6.21 -2.75
C ARG A 156 -11.68 6.12 -4.21
N ARG A 157 -12.29 5.00 -4.65
CA ARG A 157 -12.76 4.76 -6.03
C ARG A 157 -11.69 5.10 -7.09
N THR A 158 -10.43 4.82 -6.80
CA THR A 158 -9.31 5.08 -7.72
C THR A 158 -9.29 4.06 -8.87
N PRO A 159 -8.65 4.39 -10.01
CA PRO A 159 -8.56 3.47 -11.15
C PRO A 159 -7.77 2.22 -10.78
N ILE A 160 -8.25 1.05 -11.20
CA ILE A 160 -7.67 -0.28 -10.88
C ILE A 160 -6.19 -0.39 -11.30
N ALA A 161 -5.78 0.32 -12.36
CA ALA A 161 -4.39 0.32 -12.80
C ALA A 161 -3.41 0.79 -11.70
N TRP A 162 -3.82 1.76 -10.87
CA TRP A 162 -2.97 2.30 -9.81
C TRP A 162 -2.90 1.40 -8.59
N THR A 163 -3.97 0.65 -8.28
CA THR A 163 -3.93 -0.37 -7.24
C THR A 163 -2.98 -1.50 -7.61
N VAL A 164 -3.03 -1.97 -8.86
CA VAL A 164 -2.14 -3.03 -9.36
C VAL A 164 -0.69 -2.55 -9.32
N LEU A 165 -0.40 -1.31 -9.73
CA LEU A 165 0.97 -0.78 -9.68
C LEU A 165 1.51 -0.67 -8.25
N GLY A 166 0.70 -0.17 -7.31
CA GLY A 166 1.10 -0.07 -5.90
C GLY A 166 1.34 -1.44 -5.26
N ALA A 167 0.44 -2.41 -5.52
CA ALA A 167 0.59 -3.78 -5.07
C ALA A 167 1.85 -4.43 -5.66
N ALA A 168 2.10 -4.27 -6.96
CA ALA A 168 3.29 -4.79 -7.62
C ALA A 168 4.58 -4.22 -7.02
N LEU A 169 4.62 -2.92 -6.70
CA LEU A 169 5.77 -2.28 -6.05
C LEU A 169 6.01 -2.82 -4.63
N VAL A 170 4.95 -2.96 -3.82
CA VAL A 170 5.06 -3.52 -2.46
C VAL A 170 5.53 -4.97 -2.51
N SER A 171 5.00 -5.78 -3.43
CA SER A 171 5.44 -7.16 -3.64
C SER A 171 6.88 -7.23 -4.13
N LEU A 172 7.28 -6.37 -5.06
CA LEU A 172 8.67 -6.32 -5.54
C LEU A 172 9.62 -5.94 -4.42
N LEU A 173 9.27 -4.94 -3.61
CA LEU A 173 10.06 -4.51 -2.46
C LEU A 173 10.17 -5.63 -1.41
N GLY A 174 9.04 -6.27 -1.09
CA GLY A 174 8.99 -7.42 -0.18
C GLY A 174 9.85 -8.58 -0.68
N ALA A 175 9.87 -8.83 -2.00
CA ALA A 175 10.73 -9.86 -2.60
C ALA A 175 12.23 -9.49 -2.57
N THR A 176 12.57 -8.19 -2.59
CA THR A 176 13.97 -7.73 -2.50
C THR A 176 14.50 -7.62 -1.07
N LEU A 177 13.62 -7.63 -0.08
CA LEU A 177 13.99 -7.55 1.34
C LEU A 177 14.27 -8.94 1.89
N ASN A 178 15.55 -9.28 1.96
CA ASN A 178 16.04 -10.41 2.75
C ASN A 178 16.57 -9.89 4.08
N ALA A 179 15.81 -10.11 5.16
CA ALA A 179 16.32 -9.90 6.52
C ALA A 179 16.92 -11.21 7.02
N GLY A 180 18.23 -11.22 7.27
CA GLY A 180 18.94 -12.37 7.83
C GLY A 180 19.48 -12.03 9.21
N LEU A 181 19.15 -12.82 10.22
CA LEU A 181 19.75 -12.70 11.54
C LEU A 181 21.07 -13.50 11.54
N LEU A 182 22.18 -12.82 11.26
CA LEU A 182 23.51 -13.37 11.50
C LEU A 182 23.83 -13.20 12.99
N LEU A 183 23.74 -14.29 13.76
CA LEU A 183 24.32 -14.33 15.10
C LEU A 183 25.80 -14.71 14.97
N PRO A 184 26.74 -13.76 15.09
CA PRO A 184 28.15 -14.12 15.18
C PRO A 184 28.40 -14.93 16.46
N ALA A 185 29.30 -15.91 16.41
CA ALA A 185 29.68 -16.73 17.55
C ALA A 185 30.36 -15.96 18.69
N ASN A 186 30.68 -14.68 18.49
CA ASN A 186 31.15 -13.78 19.54
C ASN A 186 29.94 -13.09 20.17
N ASP A 187 29.85 -13.11 21.51
CA ASP A 187 28.78 -12.68 22.45
C ASP A 187 28.07 -11.32 22.25
N ARG A 188 28.04 -10.75 21.04
CA ARG A 188 27.30 -9.54 20.71
C ARG A 188 26.29 -9.87 19.61
N PRO A 189 24.98 -9.86 19.90
CA PRO A 189 23.97 -9.99 18.86
C PRO A 189 24.14 -8.81 17.89
N ALA A 190 24.45 -9.13 16.63
CA ALA A 190 24.46 -8.17 15.53
C ALA A 190 23.23 -8.43 14.65
N LEU A 191 22.55 -7.36 14.26
CA LEU A 191 21.38 -7.44 13.37
C LEU A 191 21.82 -6.88 12.03
N GLU A 192 21.97 -7.75 11.03
CA GLU A 192 22.31 -7.35 9.67
C GLU A 192 21.03 -7.33 8.83
N ALA A 193 20.71 -6.17 8.26
CA ALA A 193 19.62 -6.03 7.31
C ALA A 193 20.22 -5.61 5.97
N GLY A 194 20.18 -6.51 4.98
CA GLY A 194 20.72 -6.28 3.65
C GLY A 194 19.61 -6.13 2.61
N PHE A 195 19.86 -5.30 1.60
CA PHE A 195 19.11 -5.34 0.35
C PHE A 195 19.85 -6.25 -0.62
N GLY A 196 19.27 -7.41 -0.94
CA GLY A 196 19.96 -8.39 -1.77
C GLY A 196 19.01 -9.41 -2.38
N PHE A 197 19.18 -9.66 -3.67
CA PHE A 197 18.65 -10.87 -4.27
C PHE A 197 19.41 -12.04 -3.66
N SER A 198 18.69 -13.01 -3.07
CA SER A 198 19.31 -14.24 -2.59
C SER A 198 20.00 -14.93 -3.76
N THR A 199 21.32 -14.77 -3.85
CA THR A 199 22.14 -15.51 -4.83
C THR A 199 22.17 -16.99 -4.49
N GLU A 200 21.90 -17.37 -3.23
CA GLU A 200 21.82 -18.76 -2.78
C GLU A 200 20.69 -19.53 -3.48
N ALA A 201 19.52 -18.91 -3.64
CA ALA A 201 18.40 -19.52 -4.36
C ALA A 201 18.69 -19.74 -5.85
N LEU A 202 19.55 -18.89 -6.45
CA LEU A 202 20.00 -19.02 -7.84
C LEU A 202 21.18 -19.99 -7.99
N ALA A 203 22.04 -20.10 -6.96
CA ALA A 203 23.23 -20.94 -6.95
C ALA A 203 22.92 -22.42 -6.70
N GLN A 204 21.95 -22.75 -5.85
CA GLN A 204 21.59 -24.14 -5.53
C GLN A 204 21.25 -25.02 -6.75
N PRO A 205 20.36 -24.62 -7.67
CA PRO A 205 20.03 -25.46 -8.82
C PRO A 205 21.21 -25.60 -9.79
N LEU A 206 22.07 -24.60 -9.90
CA LEU A 206 23.28 -24.67 -10.73
C LEU A 206 24.31 -25.63 -10.13
N LEU A 207 24.53 -25.59 -8.82
CA LEU A 207 25.44 -26.49 -8.11
C LEU A 207 24.94 -27.95 -8.16
N ALA A 208 23.64 -28.17 -7.97
CA ALA A 208 23.04 -29.50 -8.10
C ALA A 208 23.24 -30.08 -9.51
N ARG A 209 23.05 -29.25 -10.54
CA ARG A 209 23.22 -29.65 -11.95
C ARG A 209 24.68 -29.92 -12.32
N TRP A 210 25.62 -29.22 -11.69
CA TRP A 210 27.06 -29.47 -11.83
C TRP A 210 27.50 -30.77 -11.14
N GLY A 211 26.95 -31.07 -9.96
CA GLY A 211 27.18 -32.36 -9.30
C GLY A 211 26.71 -33.54 -10.16
N ASP A 212 25.49 -33.46 -10.67
CA ASP A 212 24.89 -34.51 -11.50
C ASP A 212 25.64 -34.74 -12.84
N ALA A 213 26.20 -33.66 -13.43
CA ALA A 213 27.04 -33.76 -14.62
C ALA A 213 28.40 -34.41 -14.32
N ARG A 214 28.98 -34.14 -13.15
CA ARG A 214 30.25 -34.73 -12.70
C ARG A 214 30.10 -36.23 -12.44
N ASP A 215 29.00 -36.63 -11.81
CA ASP A 215 28.72 -38.04 -11.51
C ASP A 215 28.50 -38.85 -12.80
N ARG A 216 27.74 -38.29 -13.78
CA ARG A 216 27.60 -38.93 -15.10
C ARG A 216 28.91 -39.08 -15.87
N ALA A 217 29.83 -38.11 -15.75
CA ALA A 217 31.15 -38.21 -16.38
C ALA A 217 32.01 -39.31 -15.74
N ALA A 218 31.90 -39.51 -14.42
CA ALA A 218 32.57 -40.58 -13.71
C ALA A 218 32.04 -41.96 -14.15
N ASP A 219 30.72 -42.12 -14.23
CA ASP A 219 30.09 -43.38 -14.68
C ASP A 219 30.48 -43.75 -16.12
N LEU A 220 30.55 -42.75 -17.01
CA LEU A 220 30.99 -42.97 -18.39
C LEU A 220 32.47 -43.38 -18.48
N SER A 221 33.35 -42.82 -17.64
CA SER A 221 34.76 -43.20 -17.61
C SER A 221 34.99 -44.65 -17.14
N VAL A 222 34.16 -45.12 -16.20
CA VAL A 222 34.17 -46.50 -15.72
C VAL A 222 33.62 -47.46 -16.77
N ALA A 223 32.57 -47.04 -17.49
CA ALA A 223 31.97 -47.85 -18.55
C ALA A 223 32.87 -48.00 -19.79
N THR A 224 33.72 -47.02 -20.10
CA THR A 224 34.61 -47.08 -21.27
C THR A 224 35.82 -47.99 -21.09
N GLY A 225 36.06 -48.54 -19.89
CA GLY A 225 36.90 -49.73 -19.69
C GLY A 225 38.18 -49.73 -20.53
N ASP A 226 38.96 -48.65 -20.47
CA ASP A 226 40.27 -48.61 -21.11
C ASP A 226 41.22 -49.34 -20.16
N GLU A 227 41.19 -50.68 -20.23
CA GLU A 227 42.21 -51.50 -19.60
C GLU A 227 43.56 -51.10 -20.21
N PRO A 228 44.53 -50.63 -19.38
CA PRO A 228 45.85 -50.32 -19.88
C PRO A 228 46.45 -51.63 -20.40
N ARG A 229 46.53 -51.75 -21.73
CA ARG A 229 47.25 -52.85 -22.37
C ARG A 229 48.72 -52.78 -21.92
N PRO A 230 49.26 -53.87 -21.35
CA PRO A 230 50.64 -53.93 -20.87
C PRO A 230 51.66 -53.83 -22.01
#